data_AF-A0A7D7MF82-F1
#
_entry.id   AF-A0A7D7MF82-F1
#
_cell.length_a   1.000
_cell.length_b   1.000
_cell.length_c   1.000
_cell.angle_alpha   90.00
_cell.angle_beta   90.00
_cell.angle_gamma   90.00
#
_symmetry.space_group_name_H-M   'P 1'
#
loop_
_entity.id
_entity.type
_entity.pdbx_description
1 polymer ?
#
loop_
_entity_poly.entity_id
_entity_poly.type
_entity_poly.pdbx_seq_one_letter_code
_entity_poly.pdbx_strand_id
1 'polypeptide(L)'
;MRRFKPTFFILGLALFGFSMLYTAPEMLERQYQQEMADAYTITEINELATDAPTDYYFRGNTIRTEHTLTGEEPYLDGWDRLVHPADLTIFINGEAAEVLSNYPVLQKQDFDRFDGLNQYGDYLSYWLIEDKTTDSEFFAVTYRLNGYRTKQIVDGYMEGELPREELRYKLLTIQPDGTIDKEQFSYSDKSKLQTQFISANYNGTVGYYTDSSYPNFLVPLVYPWLTSSVGILFLLIGFPYRRLINTLWRATRNKSANSST
;
A
#
# COMPACT_ATOMS: atom_id res chain seq x y z
N MET A 1 5.12 -22.58 48.34
CA MET A 1 4.97 -21.69 47.16
C MET A 1 6.28 -21.64 46.39
N ARG A 2 6.31 -22.19 45.17
CA ARG A 2 7.48 -22.27 44.29
C ARG A 2 7.90 -20.85 43.88
N ARG A 3 9.18 -20.46 44.06
CA ARG A 3 9.72 -19.19 43.56
C ARG A 3 9.62 -19.21 42.03
N PHE A 4 8.68 -18.45 41.46
CA PHE A 4 8.78 -18.11 40.04
C PHE A 4 10.02 -17.24 39.86
N LYS A 5 10.95 -17.73 39.02
CA LYS A 5 12.25 -17.11 38.84
C LYS A 5 12.07 -15.80 38.05
N PRO A 6 12.85 -14.74 38.35
CA PRO A 6 12.85 -13.50 37.57
C PRO A 6 13.15 -13.73 36.07
N THR A 7 13.68 -14.90 35.71
CA THR A 7 13.86 -15.35 34.33
C THR A 7 12.56 -15.37 33.53
N PHE A 8 11.40 -15.70 34.14
CA PHE A 8 10.12 -15.67 33.41
C PHE A 8 9.69 -14.25 33.07
N PHE A 9 9.93 -13.28 33.96
CA PHE A 9 9.63 -11.88 33.68
C PHE A 9 10.50 -11.32 32.54
N ILE A 10 11.80 -11.62 32.56
CA ILE A 10 12.74 -11.21 31.49
C ILE A 10 12.36 -11.86 30.16
N LEU A 11 12.02 -13.16 30.17
CA LEU A 11 11.57 -13.88 28.97
C LEU A 11 10.25 -13.30 28.43
N GLY A 12 9.32 -12.95 29.32
CA GLY A 12 8.07 -12.27 28.96
C GLY A 12 8.29 -10.90 28.32
N LEU A 13 9.21 -10.10 28.86
CA LEU A 13 9.60 -8.81 28.28
C LEU A 13 10.22 -8.99 26.88
N ALA A 14 11.13 -9.96 26.72
CA ALA A 14 11.78 -10.22 25.43
C ALA A 14 10.77 -10.69 24.38
N LEU A 15 9.89 -11.63 24.73
CA LEU A 15 8.85 -12.13 23.82
C LEU A 15 7.83 -11.04 23.45
N PHE A 16 7.36 -10.28 24.44
CA PHE A 16 6.43 -9.18 24.19
C PHE A 16 7.07 -8.07 23.34
N GLY A 17 8.30 -7.67 23.67
CA GLY A 17 9.04 -6.65 22.91
C GLY A 17 9.29 -7.07 21.46
N PHE A 18 9.72 -8.31 21.24
CA PHE A 18 9.93 -8.84 19.90
C PHE A 18 8.60 -8.95 19.13
N SER A 19 7.53 -9.39 19.77
CA SER A 19 6.20 -9.45 19.16
C SER A 19 5.72 -8.06 18.73
N MET A 20 5.89 -7.05 19.59
CA MET A 20 5.45 -5.68 19.32
C MET A 20 6.12 -5.05 18.10
N LEU A 21 7.38 -5.41 17.79
CA LEU A 21 8.09 -4.93 16.59
C LEU A 21 7.38 -5.30 15.30
N TYR A 22 6.68 -6.44 15.27
CA TYR A 22 5.97 -6.92 14.10
C TYR A 22 4.46 -6.67 14.18
N THR A 23 3.86 -6.63 15.39
CA THR A 23 2.43 -6.26 15.54
C THR A 23 2.17 -4.83 15.17
N ALA A 24 3.06 -3.91 15.58
CA ALA A 24 2.74 -2.49 15.56
C ALA A 24 2.53 -1.98 14.14
N PRO A 25 3.41 -2.28 13.15
CA PRO A 25 3.18 -1.89 11.77
C PRO A 25 1.89 -2.49 11.20
N GLU A 26 1.62 -3.77 11.47
CA GLU A 26 0.40 -4.46 11.01
C GLU A 26 -0.88 -3.89 11.63
N MET A 27 -0.85 -3.48 12.90
CA MET A 27 -1.99 -2.82 13.56
C MET A 27 -2.23 -1.42 12.97
N LEU A 28 -1.16 -0.68 12.71
CA LEU A 28 -1.24 0.63 12.05
C LEU A 28 -1.76 0.49 10.62
N GLU A 29 -1.33 -0.54 9.89
CA GLU A 29 -1.82 -0.85 8.55
C GLU A 29 -3.32 -1.17 8.58
N ARG A 30 -3.79 -2.02 9.51
CA ARG A 30 -5.23 -2.27 9.66
C ARG A 30 -6.04 -1.03 10.01
N GLN A 31 -5.52 -0.19 10.90
CA GLN A 31 -6.16 1.07 11.24
C GLN A 31 -6.23 1.99 10.02
N TYR A 32 -5.17 2.05 9.22
CA TYR A 32 -5.11 2.79 7.98
C TYR A 32 -6.14 2.27 6.95
N GLN A 33 -6.23 0.96 6.74
CA GLN A 33 -7.21 0.38 5.81
C GLN A 33 -8.65 0.69 6.26
N GLN A 34 -8.92 0.65 7.57
CA GLN A 34 -10.20 1.07 8.11
C GLN A 34 -10.47 2.57 7.88
N GLU A 35 -9.48 3.43 8.15
CA GLU A 35 -9.59 4.87 7.91
C GLU A 35 -9.90 5.18 6.43
N MET A 36 -9.25 4.49 5.49
CA MET A 36 -9.53 4.63 4.06
C MET A 36 -10.92 4.13 3.68
N ALA A 37 -11.36 2.99 4.22
CA ALA A 37 -12.69 2.45 3.95
C ALA A 37 -13.82 3.33 4.54
N ASP A 38 -13.58 3.95 5.69
CA ASP A 38 -14.51 4.88 6.33
C ASP A 38 -14.58 6.21 5.57
N ALA A 39 -13.45 6.70 5.04
CA ALA A 39 -13.36 7.98 4.34
C ALA A 39 -13.73 7.90 2.85
N TYR A 40 -13.45 6.78 2.17
CA TYR A 40 -13.56 6.68 0.72
C TYR A 40 -14.31 5.42 0.26
N THR A 41 -14.95 5.52 -0.91
CA THR A 41 -15.24 4.39 -1.79
C THR A 41 -14.26 4.48 -2.96
N ILE A 42 -13.39 3.49 -3.12
CA ILE A 42 -12.37 3.46 -4.19
C ILE A 42 -12.67 2.27 -5.10
N THR A 43 -12.74 2.53 -6.40
CA THR A 43 -13.09 1.52 -7.41
C THR A 43 -12.07 1.53 -8.55
N GLU A 44 -11.35 0.44 -8.77
CA GLU A 44 -10.43 0.28 -9.91
C GLU A 44 -11.20 -0.13 -11.16
N ILE A 45 -11.18 0.69 -12.21
CA ILE A 45 -11.96 0.46 -13.43
C ILE A 45 -11.37 -0.70 -14.25
N ASN A 46 -10.05 -0.81 -14.31
CA ASN A 46 -9.34 -1.86 -15.05
C ASN A 46 -9.22 -3.19 -14.29
N GLU A 47 -9.65 -3.29 -13.02
CA GLU A 47 -9.75 -4.57 -12.31
C GLU A 47 -11.12 -5.23 -12.50
N LEU A 48 -12.16 -4.42 -12.73
CA LEU A 48 -13.56 -4.86 -12.65
C LEU A 48 -14.11 -5.60 -13.87
N ALA A 49 -13.47 -5.52 -15.03
CA ALA A 49 -14.03 -6.08 -16.26
C ALA A 49 -12.96 -6.61 -17.19
N THR A 50 -13.23 -7.76 -17.81
CA THR A 50 -12.41 -8.36 -18.86
C THR A 50 -12.30 -7.50 -20.13
N ASP A 51 -13.11 -6.45 -20.21
CA ASP A 51 -13.31 -5.58 -21.36
C ASP A 51 -13.46 -4.11 -20.90
N ALA A 52 -12.68 -3.67 -19.91
CA ALA A 52 -12.75 -2.29 -19.43
C ALA A 52 -12.50 -1.33 -20.62
N PRO A 53 -13.47 -0.50 -21.03
CA PRO A 53 -13.37 0.28 -22.25
C PRO A 53 -12.23 1.30 -22.14
N THR A 54 -11.50 1.53 -23.24
CA THR A 54 -10.43 2.54 -23.29
C THR A 54 -10.94 3.97 -23.14
N ASP A 55 -12.25 4.17 -23.29
CA ASP A 55 -12.98 5.39 -23.05
C ASP A 55 -13.90 5.25 -21.82
N TYR A 56 -13.81 6.20 -20.90
CA TYR A 56 -14.61 6.25 -19.69
C TYR A 56 -15.28 7.62 -19.56
N TYR A 57 -16.56 7.63 -19.18
CA TYR A 57 -17.33 8.84 -18.96
C TYR A 57 -17.52 9.10 -17.47
N PHE A 58 -16.97 10.22 -16.99
CA PHE A 58 -17.06 10.65 -15.59
C PHE A 58 -17.65 12.07 -15.51
N ARG A 59 -18.89 12.17 -15.02
CA ARG A 59 -19.55 13.45 -14.68
C ARG A 59 -19.52 14.52 -15.80
N GLY A 60 -19.60 14.11 -17.07
CA GLY A 60 -19.48 15.04 -18.21
C GLY A 60 -18.12 15.02 -18.90
N ASN A 61 -17.11 14.46 -18.23
CA ASN A 61 -15.77 14.35 -18.75
C ASN A 61 -15.55 13.02 -19.46
N THR A 62 -14.88 13.06 -20.61
CA THR A 62 -14.46 11.85 -21.33
C THR A 62 -12.98 11.63 -21.08
N ILE A 63 -12.62 10.51 -20.48
CA ILE A 63 -11.24 10.07 -20.25
C ILE A 63 -10.96 8.94 -21.22
N ARG A 64 -9.97 9.10 -22.11
CA ARG A 64 -9.65 8.09 -23.12
C ARG A 64 -8.17 7.83 -23.17
N THR A 65 -7.77 6.56 -23.22
CA THR A 65 -6.37 6.18 -23.40
C THR A 65 -6.19 5.49 -24.73
N GLU A 66 -5.36 6.09 -25.58
CA GLU A 66 -4.98 5.52 -26.88
C GLU A 66 -3.48 5.22 -26.87
N HIS A 67 -3.05 4.29 -27.71
CA HIS A 67 -1.64 4.03 -27.92
C HIS A 67 -1.32 3.82 -29.40
N THR A 68 -0.10 4.16 -29.78
CA THR A 68 0.47 3.80 -31.08
C THR A 68 1.70 2.92 -30.84
N LEU A 69 1.69 1.70 -31.40
CA LEU A 69 2.85 0.82 -31.28
C LEU A 69 4.10 1.52 -31.82
N THR A 70 5.18 1.46 -31.05
CA THR A 70 6.49 1.86 -31.57
C THR A 70 6.94 0.85 -32.65
N GLY A 71 7.89 1.24 -33.49
CA GLY A 71 8.52 0.28 -34.43
C GLY A 71 9.46 -0.72 -33.77
N GLU A 72 9.50 -0.79 -32.44
CA GLU A 72 10.36 -1.73 -31.69
C GLU A 72 9.74 -3.13 -31.66
N GLU A 73 10.59 -4.15 -31.70
CA GLU A 73 10.13 -5.55 -31.63
C GLU A 73 9.46 -5.85 -30.28
N PRO A 74 8.37 -6.63 -30.25
CA PRO A 74 7.76 -7.07 -29.02
C PRO A 74 8.67 -8.04 -28.26
N TYR A 75 8.48 -8.13 -26.95
CA TYR A 75 9.28 -8.99 -26.08
C TYR A 75 8.40 -9.67 -25.02
N LEU A 76 8.93 -10.72 -24.38
CA LEU A 76 8.28 -11.39 -23.25
C LEU A 76 8.71 -10.76 -21.92
N ASP A 77 7.78 -10.56 -20.99
CA ASP A 77 8.05 -10.08 -19.63
C ASP A 77 8.53 -11.12 -18.64
N GLY A 78 8.74 -10.71 -17.39
CA GLY A 78 9.16 -11.62 -16.31
C GLY A 78 8.12 -12.71 -15.99
N TRP A 79 6.94 -12.66 -16.60
CA TRP A 79 5.86 -13.64 -16.52
C TRP A 79 5.56 -14.28 -17.89
N ASP A 80 6.47 -14.17 -18.85
CA ASP A 80 6.30 -14.68 -20.21
C ASP A 80 5.10 -14.05 -20.98
N ARG A 81 4.64 -12.87 -20.57
CA ARG A 81 3.58 -12.11 -21.26
C ARG A 81 4.16 -11.29 -22.41
N LEU A 82 3.49 -11.31 -23.55
CA LEU A 82 3.91 -10.54 -24.73
C LEU A 82 3.62 -9.06 -24.50
N VAL A 83 4.65 -8.25 -24.58
CA VAL A 83 4.57 -6.80 -24.41
C VAL A 83 5.12 -6.13 -25.65
N HIS A 84 4.41 -5.10 -26.10
CA HIS A 84 4.83 -4.24 -27.18
C HIS A 84 5.04 -2.82 -26.65
N PRO A 85 6.20 -2.19 -26.87
CA PRO A 85 6.37 -0.78 -26.52
C PRO A 85 5.50 0.10 -27.42
N ALA A 86 4.83 1.09 -26.83
CA ALA A 86 3.92 2.01 -27.53
C ALA A 86 4.03 3.43 -26.96
N ASP A 87 3.70 4.43 -27.77
CA ASP A 87 3.47 5.79 -27.28
C ASP A 87 2.00 5.92 -26.86
N LEU A 88 1.75 6.10 -25.57
CA LEU A 88 0.41 6.23 -24.99
C LEU A 88 0.04 7.71 -24.88
N THR A 89 -1.22 8.02 -25.15
CA THR A 89 -1.79 9.34 -24.89
C THR A 89 -3.06 9.21 -24.06
N ILE A 90 -3.10 9.91 -22.94
CA ILE A 90 -4.29 10.05 -22.11
C ILE A 90 -4.98 11.35 -22.52
N PHE A 91 -6.17 11.23 -23.09
CA PHE A 91 -7.03 12.33 -23.47
C PHE A 91 -8.07 12.60 -22.38
N ILE A 92 -8.29 13.87 -22.07
CA ILE A 92 -9.39 14.33 -21.22
C ILE A 92 -10.16 15.36 -22.03
N ASN A 93 -11.45 15.12 -22.27
CA ASN A 93 -12.32 15.97 -23.09
C ASN A 93 -11.78 16.23 -24.51
N GLY A 94 -11.08 15.25 -25.07
CA GLY A 94 -10.47 15.35 -26.41
C GLY A 94 -9.12 16.05 -26.46
N GLU A 95 -8.66 16.65 -25.35
CA GLU A 95 -7.33 17.26 -25.25
C GLU A 95 -6.31 16.26 -24.72
N ALA A 96 -5.12 16.26 -25.30
CA ALA A 96 -4.02 15.41 -24.85
C ALA A 96 -3.52 15.89 -23.48
N ALA A 97 -4.01 15.27 -22.41
CA ALA A 97 -3.63 15.61 -21.06
C ALA A 97 -2.25 15.07 -20.71
N GLU A 98 -1.88 13.89 -21.20
CA GLU A 98 -0.58 13.28 -20.92
C GLU A 98 -0.11 12.42 -22.09
N VAL A 99 1.21 12.41 -22.34
CA VAL A 99 1.86 11.59 -23.37
C VAL A 99 2.98 10.78 -22.71
N LEU A 100 2.93 9.47 -22.85
CA LEU A 100 3.90 8.53 -22.28
C LEU A 100 4.61 7.81 -23.42
N SER A 101 5.88 8.14 -23.63
CA SER A 101 6.66 7.56 -24.73
C SER A 101 7.21 6.18 -24.35
N ASN A 102 7.17 5.26 -25.31
CA ASN A 102 7.70 3.91 -25.17
C ASN A 102 7.26 3.21 -23.86
N TYR A 103 5.97 3.27 -23.59
CA TYR A 103 5.34 2.59 -22.47
C TYR A 103 4.95 1.15 -22.86
N PRO A 104 5.06 0.19 -21.92
CA PRO A 104 4.71 -1.19 -22.18
C PRO A 104 3.19 -1.38 -22.31
N VAL A 105 2.77 -2.04 -23.39
CA VAL A 105 1.38 -2.47 -23.64
C VAL A 105 1.34 -3.98 -23.74
N LEU A 106 0.55 -4.61 -22.87
CA LEU A 106 0.34 -6.06 -22.89
C LEU A 106 -0.48 -6.44 -24.13
N GLN A 107 0.02 -7.40 -24.90
CA GLN A 107 -0.66 -7.92 -26.07
C GLN A 107 -1.46 -9.16 -25.72
N LYS A 108 -2.65 -9.28 -26.30
CA LYS A 108 -3.51 -10.46 -26.12
C LYS A 108 -2.77 -11.73 -26.57
N GLN A 109 -2.60 -12.68 -25.66
CA GLN A 109 -2.25 -14.07 -25.96
C GLN A 109 -3.49 -14.96 -25.82
N ASP A 110 -3.43 -16.19 -26.35
CA ASP A 110 -4.57 -17.11 -26.51
C ASP A 110 -5.42 -17.37 -25.24
N PHE A 111 -4.90 -17.05 -24.05
CA PHE A 111 -5.58 -17.23 -22.76
C PHE A 111 -5.64 -15.97 -21.88
N ASP A 112 -5.07 -14.85 -22.34
CA ASP A 112 -4.92 -13.64 -21.55
C ASP A 112 -5.97 -12.58 -21.86
N ARG A 113 -6.38 -11.83 -20.83
CA ARG A 113 -7.45 -10.81 -20.90
C ARG A 113 -6.87 -9.39 -20.92
N PHE A 114 -6.00 -9.13 -21.88
CA PHE A 114 -5.35 -7.82 -22.08
C PHE A 114 -6.07 -6.99 -23.15
N ASP A 115 -7.39 -6.84 -23.03
CA ASP A 115 -8.18 -5.96 -23.89
C ASP A 115 -8.54 -4.66 -23.14
N GLY A 116 -8.82 -3.58 -23.87
CA GLY A 116 -9.32 -2.34 -23.27
C GLY A 116 -8.28 -1.62 -22.40
N LEU A 117 -8.64 -1.22 -21.17
CA LEU A 117 -7.68 -0.63 -20.21
C LEU A 117 -6.76 -1.67 -19.56
N ASN A 118 -7.13 -2.95 -19.59
CA ASN A 118 -6.38 -4.01 -18.91
C ASN A 118 -5.01 -4.25 -19.56
N GLN A 119 -4.87 -3.92 -20.85
CA GLN A 119 -3.59 -3.96 -21.55
C GLN A 119 -2.53 -3.02 -20.96
N TYR A 120 -2.96 -2.08 -20.09
CA TYR A 120 -2.10 -1.14 -19.38
C TYR A 120 -1.96 -1.46 -17.89
N GLY A 121 -2.71 -2.44 -17.36
CA GLY A 121 -3.02 -2.58 -15.93
C GLY A 121 -1.83 -2.74 -14.97
N ASP A 122 -0.67 -3.15 -15.47
CA ASP A 122 0.55 -3.22 -14.64
C ASP A 122 1.24 -1.86 -14.44
N TYR A 123 0.91 -0.88 -15.28
CA TYR A 123 1.65 0.38 -15.40
C TYR A 123 0.77 1.62 -15.30
N LEU A 124 -0.50 1.49 -15.67
CA LEU A 124 -1.55 2.49 -15.54
C LEU A 124 -2.72 1.85 -14.80
N SER A 125 -3.32 2.61 -13.89
CA SER A 125 -4.53 2.23 -13.17
C SER A 125 -5.50 3.40 -13.16
N TYR A 126 -6.79 3.08 -13.23
CA TYR A 126 -7.88 4.04 -13.40
C TYR A 126 -8.85 3.86 -12.26
N TRP A 127 -9.18 4.95 -11.59
CA TRP A 127 -9.88 4.91 -10.32
C TRP A 127 -11.06 5.87 -10.32
N LEU A 128 -12.20 5.38 -9.83
CA LEU A 128 -13.30 6.24 -9.39
C LEU A 128 -13.26 6.33 -7.87
N ILE A 129 -13.21 7.55 -7.35
CA ILE A 129 -13.16 7.83 -5.91
C ILE A 129 -14.36 8.65 -5.50
N GLU A 130 -15.04 8.19 -4.46
CA GLU A 130 -16.03 8.93 -3.69
C GLU A 130 -15.44 9.21 -2.31
N ASP A 131 -15.33 10.48 -1.95
CA ASP A 131 -14.98 10.95 -0.61
C ASP A 131 -16.26 11.12 0.21
N LYS A 132 -16.48 10.19 1.15
CA LYS A 132 -17.63 10.14 2.05
C LYS A 132 -17.61 11.27 3.09
N THR A 133 -16.45 11.86 3.33
CA THR A 133 -16.29 12.94 4.32
C THR A 133 -16.72 14.29 3.77
N THR A 134 -16.46 14.52 2.48
CA THR A 134 -16.79 15.77 1.78
C THR A 134 -17.99 15.66 0.85
N ASP A 135 -18.54 14.45 0.68
CA ASP A 135 -19.60 14.15 -0.30
C ASP A 135 -19.20 14.58 -1.71
N SER A 136 -17.95 14.28 -2.08
CA SER A 136 -17.35 14.66 -3.36
C SER A 136 -16.81 13.45 -4.09
N GLU A 137 -16.65 13.57 -5.41
CA GLU A 137 -16.12 12.51 -6.25
C GLU A 137 -15.06 13.07 -7.19
N PHE A 138 -14.08 12.24 -7.52
CA PHE A 138 -13.10 12.53 -8.56
C PHE A 138 -12.67 11.24 -9.25
N PHE A 139 -12.18 11.40 -10.48
CA PHE A 139 -11.56 10.31 -11.21
C PHE A 139 -10.04 10.45 -11.13
N ALA A 140 -9.32 9.35 -10.97
CA ALA A 140 -7.87 9.36 -10.92
C ALA A 140 -7.26 8.42 -11.94
N VAL A 141 -6.16 8.84 -12.55
CA VAL A 141 -5.29 7.97 -13.33
C VAL A 141 -3.90 7.99 -12.71
N THR A 142 -3.42 6.83 -12.30
CA THR A 142 -2.09 6.67 -11.68
C THR A 142 -1.22 5.83 -12.57
N TYR A 143 -0.01 6.31 -12.85
CA TYR A 143 0.94 5.59 -13.68
C TYR A 143 2.37 5.75 -13.19
N ARG A 144 3.21 4.78 -13.55
CA ARG A 144 4.56 4.60 -13.00
C ARG A 144 5.62 5.26 -13.87
N LEU A 145 6.33 6.26 -13.37
CA LEU A 145 7.32 7.00 -14.17
C LEU A 145 8.58 6.17 -14.49
N ASN A 146 8.93 5.21 -13.63
CA ASN A 146 10.17 4.42 -13.74
C ASN A 146 9.99 2.98 -13.25
N GLY A 147 11.00 2.14 -13.44
CA GLY A 147 10.95 0.73 -13.08
C GLY A 147 10.75 -0.13 -14.31
N TYR A 148 10.30 -1.36 -14.12
CA TYR A 148 10.31 -2.35 -15.20
C TYR A 148 9.61 -1.79 -16.45
N ARG A 149 10.40 -1.61 -17.51
CA ARG A 149 9.98 -1.27 -18.88
C ARG A 149 9.37 0.10 -19.15
N THR A 150 9.30 1.01 -18.17
CA THR A 150 8.98 2.42 -18.42
C THR A 150 10.27 3.18 -18.76
N LYS A 151 10.47 3.52 -20.05
CA LYS A 151 11.69 4.21 -20.56
C LYS A 151 11.83 5.68 -20.11
N GLN A 152 11.16 6.12 -19.04
CA GLN A 152 11.10 7.54 -18.70
C GLN A 152 11.98 7.92 -17.51
N ILE A 153 13.28 8.08 -17.79
CA ILE A 153 14.10 9.09 -17.12
C ILE A 153 14.77 9.89 -18.22
N VAL A 154 14.49 11.21 -18.27
CA VAL A 154 15.28 12.15 -19.05
C VAL A 154 16.74 11.98 -18.62
N ASP A 155 17.62 11.59 -19.54
CA ASP A 155 19.05 11.25 -19.36
C ASP A 155 19.43 9.82 -18.92
N GLY A 156 18.86 8.81 -19.58
CA GLY A 156 19.59 7.55 -19.79
C GLY A 156 18.91 6.30 -19.23
N TYR A 157 19.06 5.22 -19.99
CA TYR A 157 18.54 3.88 -19.71
C TYR A 157 19.01 3.36 -18.35
N MET A 158 18.08 2.82 -17.56
CA MET A 158 18.40 1.70 -16.66
C MET A 158 17.50 0.52 -17.03
N GLU A 159 18.08 -0.44 -17.74
CA GLU A 159 17.50 -1.78 -17.89
C GLU A 159 17.48 -2.46 -16.52
N GLY A 160 16.30 -2.84 -16.02
CA GLY A 160 16.20 -3.69 -14.83
C GLY A 160 14.98 -3.47 -13.95
N GLU A 161 14.83 -4.37 -12.98
CA GLU A 161 13.93 -4.21 -11.84
C GLU A 161 14.51 -3.15 -10.91
N LEU A 162 13.72 -2.10 -10.63
CA LEU A 162 14.08 -1.12 -9.61
C LEU A 162 13.56 -1.58 -8.25
N PRO A 163 14.31 -1.35 -7.15
CA PRO A 163 13.79 -1.47 -5.80
C PRO A 163 12.50 -0.66 -5.65
N ARG A 164 11.56 -1.15 -4.83
CA ARG A 164 10.25 -0.50 -4.65
C ARG A 164 10.38 0.93 -4.16
N GLU A 165 11.34 1.16 -3.29
CA GLU A 165 11.63 2.45 -2.67
C GLU A 165 12.06 3.50 -3.70
N GLU A 166 12.54 3.09 -4.86
CA GLU A 166 12.97 3.97 -5.95
C GLU A 166 11.85 4.27 -6.95
N LEU A 167 10.69 3.65 -6.79
CA LEU A 167 9.58 3.81 -7.73
C LEU A 167 8.92 5.17 -7.56
N ARG A 168 8.61 5.76 -8.71
CA ARG A 168 7.98 7.06 -8.86
C ARG A 168 6.72 6.90 -9.68
N TYR A 169 5.74 7.70 -9.32
CA TYR A 169 4.41 7.66 -9.88
C TYR A 169 3.95 9.08 -10.19
N LYS A 170 2.99 9.18 -11.08
CA LYS A 170 2.26 10.41 -11.33
C LYS A 170 0.77 10.12 -11.28
N LEU A 171 0.07 10.99 -10.56
CA LEU A 171 -1.37 10.98 -10.34
C LEU A 171 -1.98 12.13 -11.14
N LEU A 172 -2.94 11.80 -12.00
CA LEU A 172 -3.83 12.74 -12.64
C LEU A 172 -5.15 12.68 -11.89
N THR A 173 -5.57 13.79 -11.28
CA THR A 173 -6.87 13.89 -10.61
C THR A 173 -7.80 14.74 -11.46
N ILE A 174 -8.94 14.18 -11.86
CA ILE A 174 -9.94 14.83 -12.70
C ILE A 174 -11.16 15.11 -11.85
N GLN A 175 -11.46 16.40 -11.67
CA GLN A 175 -12.61 16.88 -10.93
C GLN A 175 -13.89 16.84 -11.80
N PRO A 176 -15.10 16.86 -11.20
CA PRO A 176 -16.36 16.85 -11.94
C PRO A 176 -16.50 18.02 -12.93
N ASP A 177 -15.90 19.18 -12.63
CA ASP A 177 -15.90 20.35 -13.50
C ASP A 177 -14.91 20.27 -14.68
N GLY A 178 -14.13 19.19 -14.76
CA GLY A 178 -13.11 18.95 -15.78
C GLY A 178 -11.74 19.52 -15.44
N THR A 179 -11.55 20.12 -14.25
CA THR A 179 -10.23 20.55 -13.79
C THR A 179 -9.33 19.33 -13.57
N ILE A 180 -8.09 19.43 -14.05
CA ILE A 180 -7.09 18.37 -13.94
C ILE A 180 -5.95 18.85 -13.04
N ASP A 181 -5.73 18.14 -11.95
CA ASP A 181 -4.55 18.30 -11.11
C ASP A 181 -3.53 17.20 -11.38
N LYS A 182 -2.24 17.54 -11.28
CA LYS A 182 -1.14 16.63 -11.58
C LYS A 182 -0.15 16.61 -10.44
N GLU A 183 0.01 15.45 -9.83
CA GLU A 183 0.93 15.26 -8.72
C GLU A 183 1.93 14.15 -9.02
N GLN A 184 3.18 14.34 -8.62
CA GLN A 184 4.19 13.28 -8.65
C GLN A 184 4.51 12.86 -7.22
N PHE A 185 4.63 11.56 -7.00
CA PHE A 185 4.99 11.01 -5.70
C PHE A 185 5.91 9.80 -5.86
N SER A 186 6.57 9.42 -4.77
CA SER A 186 7.44 8.24 -4.73
C SER A 186 6.85 7.18 -3.81
N TYR A 187 7.29 5.93 -3.95
CA TYR A 187 6.87 4.86 -3.05
C TYR A 187 7.16 5.15 -1.58
N SER A 188 8.28 5.81 -1.30
CA SER A 188 8.72 6.19 0.04
C SER A 188 8.00 7.41 0.61
N ASP A 189 7.45 8.25 -0.26
CA ASP A 189 6.80 9.54 0.09
C ASP A 189 5.40 9.62 -0.52
N LYS A 190 4.65 8.53 -0.36
CA LYS A 190 3.25 8.43 -0.78
C LYS A 190 2.34 8.83 0.36
N SER A 191 1.23 9.49 0.06
CA SER A 191 0.17 9.72 1.02
C SER A 191 -0.64 8.44 1.29
N LYS A 192 -1.46 8.47 2.35
CA LYS A 192 -2.41 7.40 2.67
C LYS A 192 -3.32 7.07 1.49
N LEU A 193 -3.85 8.09 0.82
CA LEU A 193 -4.73 7.90 -0.33
C LEU A 193 -3.96 7.44 -1.57
N GLN A 194 -2.81 8.04 -1.88
CA GLN A 194 -1.97 7.63 -3.00
C GLN A 194 -1.53 6.17 -2.92
N THR A 195 -1.35 5.64 -1.71
CA THR A 195 -1.06 4.22 -1.47
C THR A 195 -2.12 3.29 -2.06
N GLN A 196 -3.40 3.70 -2.06
CA GLN A 196 -4.50 2.91 -2.64
C GLN A 196 -4.46 2.89 -4.17
N PHE A 197 -3.77 3.85 -4.80
CA PHE A 197 -3.70 3.97 -6.26
C PHE A 197 -2.47 3.30 -6.88
N ILE A 198 -1.65 2.63 -6.07
CA ILE A 198 -0.53 1.83 -6.56
C ILE A 198 -1.06 0.41 -6.80
N SER A 199 -1.20 0.03 -8.07
CA SER A 199 -1.64 -1.33 -8.44
C SER A 199 -0.75 -2.38 -7.77
N ALA A 200 -1.38 -3.41 -7.20
CA ALA A 200 -0.72 -4.48 -6.46
C ALA A 200 0.06 -5.47 -7.35
N ASN A 201 0.01 -5.30 -8.68
CA ASN A 201 0.59 -6.22 -9.64
C ASN A 201 2.11 -6.03 -9.76
N TYR A 202 2.86 -6.65 -8.83
CA TYR A 202 4.00 -7.53 -9.14
C TYR A 202 4.57 -8.23 -7.89
N ASN A 203 4.35 -7.74 -6.65
CA ASN A 203 5.02 -8.33 -5.47
C ASN A 203 4.21 -8.24 -4.15
N GLY A 204 2.89 -8.32 -4.19
CA GLY A 204 2.04 -8.30 -2.98
C GLY A 204 1.44 -6.94 -2.67
N THR A 205 0.57 -6.89 -1.65
CA THR A 205 -0.18 -5.69 -1.28
C THR A 205 0.75 -4.56 -0.86
N VAL A 206 0.53 -3.38 -1.45
CA VAL A 206 1.24 -2.15 -1.08
C VAL A 206 0.62 -1.59 0.19
N GLY A 207 1.43 -1.48 1.25
CA GLY A 207 0.99 -0.89 2.50
C GLY A 207 1.46 0.54 2.66
N TYR A 208 0.80 1.27 3.56
CA TYR A 208 1.27 2.60 3.96
C TYR A 208 2.34 2.47 5.05
N TYR A 209 2.13 1.59 6.03
CA TYR A 209 3.06 1.33 7.13
C TYR A 209 3.83 0.03 6.96
N THR A 210 3.25 -0.98 6.31
CA THR A 210 3.93 -2.25 6.04
C THR A 210 3.35 -2.97 4.82
N ASP A 211 4.22 -3.42 3.94
CA ASP A 211 3.85 -4.25 2.79
C ASP A 211 3.65 -5.69 3.26
N SER A 212 2.42 -6.05 3.63
CA SER A 212 2.16 -7.41 4.12
C SER A 212 2.13 -8.39 2.94
N SER A 213 3.27 -9.03 2.65
CA SER A 213 3.33 -10.12 1.67
C SER A 213 3.02 -11.46 2.36
N TYR A 214 1.89 -12.04 1.96
CA TYR A 214 1.37 -13.40 2.23
C TYR A 214 0.53 -13.67 3.50
N PRO A 215 -0.71 -14.18 3.31
CA PRO A 215 -1.52 -14.75 4.37
C PRO A 215 -1.06 -16.19 4.62
N ASN A 216 0.08 -16.37 5.28
CA ASN A 216 0.38 -17.69 5.81
C ASN A 216 -0.60 -17.90 6.97
N PHE A 217 -1.79 -18.49 6.75
CA PHE A 217 -2.94 -18.46 7.68
C PHE A 217 -2.62 -18.77 9.15
N LEU A 218 -1.56 -19.56 9.41
CA LEU A 218 -1.07 -19.87 10.74
C LEU A 218 -0.16 -18.79 11.35
N VAL A 219 0.56 -18.03 10.53
CA VAL A 219 1.44 -16.95 10.98
C VAL A 219 0.63 -15.87 11.68
N PRO A 220 -0.40 -15.19 11.13
CA PRO A 220 -1.16 -14.19 11.88
C PRO A 220 -1.75 -14.73 13.19
N LEU A 221 -2.16 -16.00 13.26
CA LEU A 221 -2.76 -16.60 14.46
C LEU A 221 -1.73 -16.88 15.56
N VAL A 222 -0.53 -17.36 15.19
CA VAL A 222 0.56 -17.73 16.11
C VAL A 222 1.51 -16.55 16.38
N TYR A 223 1.64 -15.66 15.40
CA TYR A 223 2.52 -14.52 15.37
C TYR A 223 1.81 -13.33 14.68
N PRO A 224 1.44 -12.27 15.41
CA PRO A 224 2.01 -11.93 16.72
C PRO A 224 1.10 -12.16 17.94
N TRP A 225 -0.17 -12.57 17.76
CA TRP A 225 -1.14 -12.56 18.87
C TRP A 225 -0.85 -13.63 19.95
N LEU A 226 -0.45 -14.85 19.56
CA LEU A 226 -0.11 -15.90 20.52
C LEU A 226 1.19 -15.59 21.26
N THR A 227 2.22 -15.12 20.55
CA THR A 227 3.50 -14.70 21.17
C THR A 227 3.31 -13.55 22.15
N SER A 228 2.51 -12.54 21.80
CA SER A 228 2.14 -11.46 22.72
C SER A 228 1.39 -11.99 23.95
N SER A 229 0.43 -12.90 23.76
CA SER A 229 -0.35 -13.48 24.86
C SER A 229 0.51 -14.30 25.83
N VAL A 230 1.42 -15.12 25.31
CA VAL A 230 2.40 -15.89 26.12
C VAL A 230 3.36 -14.94 26.83
N GLY A 231 3.81 -13.87 26.17
CA GLY A 231 4.64 -12.83 26.77
C GLY A 231 3.95 -12.15 27.95
N ILE A 232 2.69 -11.71 27.78
CA ILE A 232 1.87 -11.11 28.84
C ILE A 232 1.68 -12.10 30.00
N LEU A 233 1.39 -13.37 29.71
CA LEU A 233 1.25 -14.40 30.74
C LEU A 233 2.55 -14.55 31.56
N PHE A 234 3.71 -14.55 30.91
CA PHE A 234 5.00 -14.61 31.58
C PHE A 234 5.34 -13.35 32.38
N LEU A 235 4.93 -12.17 31.90
CA LEU A 235 5.02 -10.93 32.67
C LEU A 235 4.19 -11.04 33.95
N LEU A 236 2.92 -11.46 33.86
CA LEU A 236 2.03 -11.60 35.01
C LEU A 236 2.52 -12.64 36.03
N ILE A 237 2.99 -13.81 35.58
CA ILE A 237 3.50 -14.86 36.49
C ILE A 237 4.85 -14.47 37.11
N GLY A 238 5.71 -13.81 36.34
CA GLY A 238 7.05 -13.41 36.77
C GLY A 238 7.12 -12.09 37.53
N PHE A 239 6.03 -11.31 37.56
CA PHE A 239 6.03 -9.97 38.15
C PHE A 239 6.33 -10.03 39.66
N PRO A 240 7.26 -9.19 40.17
CA PRO A 240 7.69 -9.25 41.56
C PRO A 240 6.69 -8.54 42.51
N TYR A 241 5.41 -8.96 42.50
CA TYR A 241 4.33 -8.36 43.28
C TYR A 241 4.70 -8.12 44.75
N ARG A 242 5.38 -9.09 45.38
CA ARG A 242 5.80 -8.97 46.78
C ARG A 242 6.83 -7.87 47.03
N ARG A 243 7.76 -7.60 46.11
CA ARG A 243 8.72 -6.49 46.27
C ARG A 243 8.01 -5.16 46.14
N LEU A 244 7.11 -5.01 45.16
CA LEU A 244 6.33 -3.80 44.94
C LEU A 244 5.43 -3.47 46.16
N ILE A 245 4.72 -4.47 46.69
CA ILE A 245 3.86 -4.32 47.88
C ILE A 245 4.71 -3.93 49.10
N ASN A 246 5.87 -4.56 49.30
CA ASN A 246 6.76 -4.23 50.42
C ASN A 246 7.36 -2.83 50.32
N THR A 247 7.69 -2.35 49.11
CA THR A 247 8.15 -0.97 48.90
C THR A 247 7.03 0.05 49.12
N LEU A 248 5.81 -0.24 48.66
CA LEU A 248 4.64 0.62 48.88
C LEU A 248 4.27 0.71 50.36
N TRP A 249 4.30 -0.42 51.09
CA TRP A 249 4.07 -0.45 52.55
C TRP A 249 5.13 0.33 53.34
N ARG A 250 6.39 0.32 52.91
CA ARG A 250 7.45 1.14 53.53
C ARG A 250 7.25 2.62 53.25
N ALA A 251 6.83 2.99 52.05
CA ALA A 251 6.56 4.37 51.67
C ALA A 251 5.37 4.96 52.46
N THR A 252 4.29 4.20 52.69
CA THR A 252 3.15 4.66 53.48
C THR A 252 3.45 4.78 54.97
N ARG A 253 4.23 3.86 55.56
CA ARG A 253 4.67 3.96 56.97
C ARG A 253 5.58 5.17 57.23
N ASN A 254 6.48 5.50 56.31
CA ASN A 254 7.36 6.66 56.48
C ASN A 254 6.60 7.99 56.34
N LYS A 255 5.52 8.02 55.55
CA LYS A 255 4.67 9.22 55.41
C LYS A 255 3.82 9.49 56.66
N SER A 256 3.35 8.46 57.37
CA SER A 256 2.62 8.62 58.64
C SER A 256 3.53 9.03 59.81
N ALA A 257 4.80 8.62 59.77
CA ALA A 257 5.78 8.98 60.80
C ALA A 257 6.26 10.44 60.72
N ASN A 258 6.19 11.07 59.54
CA ASN A 258 6.63 12.45 59.33
C ASN A 258 5.49 13.49 59.38
N SER A 259 4.21 13.08 59.51
CA SER A 259 3.08 14.00 59.65
C SER A 259 2.67 14.26 61.11
N SER A 260 3.47 13.80 62.06
CA SER A 260 3.23 13.90 63.51
C SER A 260 4.24 14.80 64.24
N THR A 261 4.95 15.64 63.48
CA THR A 261 5.81 16.75 63.96
C THR A 261 5.26 18.07 63.44
#